data_AF-A0A4Y2TUZ4-F1
#
_entry.id   AF-A0A4Y2TUZ4-F1
#
_cell.length_a   1.000
_cell.length_b   1.000
_cell.length_c   1.000
_cell.angle_alpha   90.00
_cell.angle_beta   90.00
_cell.angle_gamma   90.00
#
_symmetry.space_group_name_H-M   'P 1'
#
loop_
_entity.id
_entity.type
_entity.pdbx_description
1 polymer ?
#
loop_
_entity_poly.entity_id
_entity_poly.type
_entity_poly.pdbx_seq_one_letter_code
_entity_poly.pdbx_strand_id
1 'polypeptide(L)'
;MQDYIDKNQVEFAPETPVNKSRTFYLLHHVVKQQKNQNVKYRTVFDVSSHSPGHPSLDEVLEKGPNLLPEILATLLCFRLHKQAIICNGSQVFQQLTLREEDRDATRFLWFRIEKNADEKTHLLNDILIYRFSRLPFGLSLSPFLLSASLSQN
;
A
#
# COMPACT_ATOMS: atom_id res chain seq x y z
N MET A 1 -7.77 4.14 -8.62
CA MET A 1 -8.69 3.68 -7.56
C MET A 1 -9.47 2.44 -8.00
N GLN A 2 -10.16 2.46 -9.15
CA GLN A 2 -10.88 1.25 -9.64
C GLN A 2 -10.00 -0.01 -9.64
N ASP A 3 -8.76 0.08 -10.12
CA ASP A 3 -7.78 -1.03 -10.05
C ASP A 3 -7.56 -1.59 -8.63
N TYR A 4 -7.58 -0.74 -7.59
CA TYR A 4 -7.42 -1.19 -6.20
C TYR A 4 -8.65 -2.00 -5.75
N ILE A 5 -9.85 -1.59 -6.18
CA ILE A 5 -11.11 -2.29 -5.88
C ILE A 5 -11.15 -3.63 -6.63
N ASP A 6 -10.89 -3.61 -7.94
CA ASP A 6 -10.94 -4.81 -8.79
C ASP A 6 -9.94 -5.89 -8.34
N LYS A 7 -8.82 -5.48 -7.75
CA LYS A 7 -7.79 -6.38 -7.20
C LYS A 7 -8.01 -6.75 -5.73
N ASN A 8 -9.13 -6.37 -5.12
CA ASN A 8 -9.44 -6.60 -3.71
C ASN A 8 -8.32 -6.11 -2.77
N GLN A 9 -7.73 -4.95 -3.07
CA GLN A 9 -6.67 -4.33 -2.26
C GLN A 9 -7.25 -3.34 -1.26
N VAL A 10 -8.41 -2.78 -1.58
CA VAL A 10 -9.16 -1.85 -0.75
C VAL A 10 -10.61 -2.30 -0.69
N GLU A 11 -11.25 -1.99 0.42
CA GLU A 11 -12.66 -2.28 0.70
C GLU A 11 -13.32 -1.07 1.34
N PHE A 12 -14.65 -1.05 1.36
CA PHE A 12 -15.37 -0.05 2.14
C PHE A 12 -15.07 -0.21 3.63
N ALA A 13 -14.74 0.90 4.29
CA ALA A 13 -14.59 0.88 5.73
C ALA A 13 -15.97 0.83 6.40
N PRO A 14 -16.14 0.06 7.49
CA PRO A 14 -17.37 0.09 8.26
C PRO A 14 -17.56 1.47 8.90
N GLU A 15 -18.82 1.92 9.00
CA GLU A 15 -19.19 3.21 9.61
C GLU A 15 -18.58 3.37 11.00
N THR A 16 -18.68 2.32 11.81
CA THR A 16 -17.98 2.20 13.08
C THR A 16 -16.69 1.42 12.90
N PRO A 17 -15.51 1.99 13.25
CA PRO A 17 -14.28 1.21 13.24
C PRO A 17 -14.36 0.04 14.20
N VAL A 18 -13.76 -1.08 13.81
CA VAL A 18 -13.63 -2.29 14.63
C VAL A 18 -12.86 -1.95 15.90
N ASN A 19 -11.85 -1.08 15.78
CA ASN A 19 -11.12 -0.54 16.91
C ASN A 19 -10.87 0.97 16.75
N LYS A 20 -11.57 1.78 17.56
CA LYS A 20 -11.39 3.25 17.58
C LYS A 20 -9.96 3.68 17.90
N SER A 21 -9.22 2.90 18.69
CA SER A 21 -7.83 3.24 19.04
C SER A 21 -6.82 2.92 17.94
N ARG A 22 -7.21 2.13 16.93
CA ARG A 22 -6.37 1.77 15.77
C ARG A 22 -7.01 2.30 14.47
N THR A 23 -7.41 3.56 14.50
CA THR A 23 -8.03 4.23 13.36
C THR A 23 -7.14 5.38 12.89
N PHE A 24 -6.75 5.39 11.61
CA PHE A 24 -5.95 6.46 11.02
C PHE A 24 -6.41 6.74 9.59
N TYR A 25 -6.42 8.02 9.20
CA TYR A 25 -6.80 8.47 7.86
C TYR A 25 -5.57 8.92 7.08
N LEU A 26 -5.19 8.14 6.08
CA LEU A 26 -4.12 8.42 5.16
C LEU A 26 -4.48 9.60 4.25
N LEU A 27 -3.65 10.64 4.29
CA LEU A 27 -3.65 11.65 3.26
C LEU A 27 -3.20 11.01 1.95
N HIS A 28 -3.82 11.40 0.84
CA HIS A 28 -3.43 10.90 -0.47
C HIS A 28 -3.54 11.99 -1.52
N HIS A 29 -2.72 11.86 -2.56
CA HIS A 29 -2.73 12.75 -3.71
C HIS A 29 -2.43 11.99 -4.99
N VAL A 30 -2.79 12.57 -6.13
CA VAL A 30 -2.55 11.96 -7.44
C VAL A 30 -1.26 12.51 -8.03
N VAL A 31 -0.35 11.61 -8.38
CA VAL A 31 0.89 11.93 -9.09
C VAL A 31 0.76 11.52 -10.56
N LYS A 32 1.09 12.46 -11.44
CA LYS A 32 1.19 12.22 -12.89
C LYS A 32 2.59 11.72 -13.21
N GLN A 33 2.69 10.49 -13.71
CA GLN A 33 3.93 9.93 -14.22
C GLN A 33 3.88 9.92 -15.76
N GLN A 34 4.77 10.68 -16.40
CA GLN A 34 4.88 10.72 -17.85
C GLN A 34 6.16 10.01 -18.27
N LYS A 35 6.03 8.99 -19.13
CA LYS A 35 7.15 8.30 -19.75
C LYS A 35 6.90 8.24 -21.26
N ASN A 36 7.69 9.00 -22.01
CA ASN A 36 7.51 9.20 -23.46
C ASN A 36 6.08 9.71 -23.76
N GLN A 37 5.35 9.01 -24.63
CA GLN A 37 3.97 9.32 -25.01
C GLN A 37 2.92 8.75 -24.03
N ASN A 38 3.32 7.96 -23.03
CA ASN A 38 2.40 7.36 -22.07
C ASN A 38 2.32 8.19 -20.78
N VAL A 39 1.11 8.63 -20.44
CA VAL A 39 0.79 9.28 -19.17
C VAL A 39 0.06 8.27 -18.28
N LYS A 40 0.60 8.00 -17.08
CA LYS A 40 -0.02 7.17 -16.07
C LYS A 40 -0.22 7.99 -14.79
N TYR A 41 -1.43 7.97 -14.26
CA TYR A 41 -1.73 8.55 -12.94
C TYR A 41 -1.61 7.48 -11.87
N ARG A 42 -1.08 7.85 -10.70
CA ARG A 42 -0.97 6.98 -9.53
C ARG A 42 -1.42 7.73 -8.29
N THR A 43 -2.21 7.08 -7.45
CA THR A 43 -2.52 7.60 -6.11
C THR A 43 -1.35 7.26 -5.18
N VAL A 44 -0.82 8.27 -4.49
CA VAL A 44 0.21 8.14 -3.47
C VAL A 44 -0.44 8.40 -2.12
N PHE A 45 -0.21 7.51 -1.16
CA PHE A 45 -0.66 7.64 0.22
C PHE A 45 0.52 8.12 1.07
N ASP A 46 0.31 9.21 1.80
CA ASP A 46 1.29 9.81 2.68
C ASP A 46 1.04 9.37 4.12
N VAL A 47 1.88 8.43 4.57
CA VAL A 47 1.86 7.83 5.90
C VAL A 47 2.63 8.67 6.94
N SER A 48 3.40 9.66 6.47
CA SER A 48 4.18 10.58 7.30
C SER A 48 3.40 11.85 7.65
N SER A 49 2.31 12.12 6.93
CA SER A 49 1.42 13.24 7.23
C SER A 49 0.73 13.07 8.58
N HIS A 50 0.65 14.16 9.36
CA HIS A 50 -0.02 14.19 10.64
C HIS A 50 -0.50 15.60 10.99
N SER A 51 -1.44 15.69 11.93
CA SER A 51 -1.88 16.98 12.47
C SER A 51 -0.87 17.51 13.51
N PRO A 52 -0.78 18.83 13.71
CA PRO A 52 0.10 19.40 14.73
C PRO A 52 -0.21 18.81 16.11
N GLY A 53 0.82 18.30 16.79
CA GLY A 53 0.69 17.70 18.13
C GLY A 53 0.24 16.23 18.16
N HIS A 54 0.03 15.59 17.00
CA HIS A 54 -0.26 14.16 16.90
C HIS A 54 0.82 13.43 16.09
N PRO A 55 1.15 12.17 16.42
CA PRO A 55 2.13 11.41 15.67
C PRO A 55 1.59 10.98 14.29
N SER A 56 2.49 10.78 13.34
CA SER A 56 2.15 10.15 12.05
C SER A 56 2.00 8.64 12.20
N LEU A 57 1.35 7.99 11.23
CA LEU A 57 1.20 6.53 11.26
C LEU A 57 2.58 5.85 11.31
N ASP A 58 3.54 6.33 10.52
CA ASP A 58 4.91 5.79 10.50
C ASP A 58 5.69 5.95 11.81
N GLU A 59 5.33 6.90 12.67
CA GLU A 59 5.96 7.09 13.98
C GLU A 59 5.42 6.11 15.03
N VAL A 60 4.16 5.71 14.91
CA VAL A 60 3.53 4.77 15.85
C VAL A 60 3.73 3.32 15.43
N LEU A 61 4.07 3.08 14.16
CA LEU A 61 4.32 1.75 13.61
C LEU A 61 5.72 1.23 13.98
N GLU A 62 5.76 0.00 14.47
CA GLU A 62 7.02 -0.70 14.70
C GLU A 62 7.60 -1.19 13.36
N LYS A 63 8.74 -0.62 12.96
CA LYS A 63 9.39 -0.90 11.67
C LYS A 63 9.95 -2.32 11.55
N GLY A 64 10.24 -2.95 12.69
CA GLY A 64 10.96 -4.21 12.77
C GLY A 64 12.45 -4.08 12.39
N PRO A 65 13.23 -5.16 12.55
CA PRO A 65 14.63 -5.20 12.12
C PRO A 65 14.75 -5.14 10.59
N ASN A 66 15.85 -4.57 10.10
CA ASN A 66 16.15 -4.58 8.67
C ASN A 66 16.59 -5.99 8.23
N LEU A 67 15.67 -6.71 7.59
CA LEU A 67 15.92 -8.05 7.04
C LEU A 67 16.30 -8.01 5.55
N LEU A 68 16.45 -6.82 4.95
CA LEU A 68 16.88 -6.73 3.56
C LEU A 68 18.34 -7.19 3.44
N PRO A 69 18.67 -8.03 2.46
CA PRO A 69 20.04 -8.44 2.25
C PRO A 69 20.90 -7.23 1.91
N GLU A 70 22.15 -7.23 2.38
CA GLU A 70 23.07 -6.15 2.08
C GLU A 70 23.31 -6.07 0.57
N ILE A 71 23.18 -4.86 0.01
CA ILE A 71 23.30 -4.63 -1.43
C ILE A 71 24.67 -5.11 -1.94
N LEU A 72 25.74 -4.79 -1.21
CA LEU A 72 27.10 -5.20 -1.58
C LEU A 72 27.24 -6.72 -1.58
N ALA A 73 26.80 -7.40 -0.52
CA ALA A 73 26.82 -8.86 -0.44
C ALA A 73 26.01 -9.49 -1.58
N THR A 74 24.81 -8.96 -1.86
CA THR A 74 23.96 -9.42 -2.95
C THR A 74 24.66 -9.29 -4.31
N LEU A 75 25.32 -8.16 -4.59
CA LEU A 75 26.06 -7.93 -5.83
C LEU A 75 27.30 -8.84 -5.94
N LEU A 76 27.98 -9.12 -4.83
CA LEU A 76 29.11 -10.05 -4.80
C LEU A 76 28.65 -11.47 -5.10
N CYS A 77 27.59 -11.96 -4.46
CA CYS A 77 27.00 -13.28 -4.74
C CYS A 77 26.57 -13.41 -6.21
N PHE A 78 26.00 -12.33 -6.78
CA PHE A 78 25.59 -12.30 -8.18
C PHE A 78 26.77 -12.49 -9.15
N ARG A 79 27.99 -12.09 -8.75
CA ARG A 79 29.22 -12.25 -9.56
C ARG A 79 29.90 -13.61 -9.37
N LEU A 80 29.54 -14.39 -8.34
CA LEU A 80 30.17 -15.68 -8.08
C LEU A 80 29.77 -16.76 -9.10
N HIS A 81 28.59 -16.63 -9.71
CA HIS A 81 28.05 -17.61 -10.65
C HIS A 81 28.04 -17.09 -12.09
N LYS A 82 28.28 -17.99 -13.05
CA LYS A 82 28.29 -17.67 -14.48
C LYS A 82 26.92 -17.20 -15.00
N GLN A 83 25.85 -17.60 -14.33
CA GLN A 83 24.47 -17.32 -14.70
C GLN A 83 23.72 -16.90 -13.44
N ALA A 84 22.82 -15.94 -13.59
CA ALA A 84 21.97 -15.46 -12.52
C ALA A 84 20.57 -15.16 -13.04
N ILE A 85 19.57 -15.43 -12.21
CA ILE A 85 18.16 -15.23 -12.53
C ILE A 85 17.67 -14.03 -11.73
N ILE A 86 17.11 -13.03 -12.43
CA ILE A 86 16.49 -11.87 -11.81
C ILE A 86 14.98 -11.99 -12.04
N CYS A 87 14.20 -11.88 -10.98
CA CYS A 87 12.74 -11.77 -11.06
C CYS A 87 12.29 -10.47 -10.41
N ASN A 88 11.38 -9.74 -11.06
CA ASN A 88 10.74 -8.58 -10.47
C ASN A 88 9.39 -9.00 -9.89
N GLY A 89 9.31 -9.05 -8.57
CA GLY A 89 8.05 -9.22 -7.86
C GLY A 89 7.21 -7.94 -7.89
N SER A 90 6.65 -7.59 -9.04
CA SER A 90 5.70 -6.47 -9.09
C SER A 90 4.49 -6.82 -8.20
N GLN A 91 4.10 -5.93 -7.29
CA GLN A 91 2.93 -6.08 -6.40
C GLN A 91 3.07 -7.15 -5.28
N VAL A 92 4.29 -7.51 -4.87
CA VAL A 92 4.52 -8.46 -3.76
C VAL A 92 3.86 -8.06 -2.44
N PHE A 93 3.90 -6.78 -2.07
CA PHE A 93 3.22 -6.30 -0.85
C PHE A 93 1.70 -6.55 -0.91
N GLN A 94 1.10 -6.49 -2.09
CA GLN A 94 -0.34 -6.65 -2.27
C GLN A 94 -0.80 -8.12 -2.13
N GLN A 95 0.14 -9.07 -2.04
CA GLN A 95 -0.15 -10.46 -1.70
C GLN A 95 -0.34 -10.65 -0.19
N LEU A 96 0.20 -9.75 0.64
CA LEU A 96 0.07 -9.81 2.09
C LEU A 96 -1.28 -9.25 2.53
N THR A 97 -2.04 -10.04 3.27
CA THR A 97 -3.33 -9.64 3.83
C THR A 97 -3.16 -8.94 5.16
N LEU A 98 -3.84 -7.81 5.35
CA LEU A 98 -3.95 -7.17 6.66
C LEU A 98 -5.02 -7.88 7.49
N ARG A 99 -4.71 -8.11 8.77
CA ARG A 99 -5.70 -8.57 9.75
C ARG A 99 -6.80 -7.54 9.86
N GLU A 100 -8.04 -7.99 10.02
CA GLU A 100 -9.21 -7.10 10.07
C GLU A 100 -9.11 -6.01 11.13
N GLU A 101 -8.49 -6.34 12.28
CA GLU A 101 -8.24 -5.42 13.39
C GLU A 101 -7.30 -4.25 13.04
N ASP A 102 -6.45 -4.42 12.04
CA ASP A 102 -5.42 -3.42 11.66
C ASP A 102 -5.80 -2.64 10.40
N ARG A 103 -6.82 -3.08 9.65
CA ARG A 103 -7.26 -2.41 8.41
C ARG A 103 -7.70 -0.97 8.65
N ASP A 104 -8.30 -0.69 9.81
CA ASP A 104 -8.77 0.65 10.15
C ASP A 104 -7.63 1.67 10.36
N ALA A 105 -6.38 1.23 10.52
CA ALA A 105 -5.20 2.10 10.54
C ALA A 105 -4.80 2.60 9.13
N THR A 106 -5.51 2.16 8.08
CA THR A 106 -5.18 2.49 6.68
C THR A 106 -6.37 3.11 5.94
N ARG A 107 -7.26 3.79 6.66
CA ARG A 107 -8.45 4.42 6.05
C ARG A 107 -8.05 5.59 5.16
N PHE A 108 -8.85 5.89 4.16
CA PHE A 108 -8.72 7.09 3.35
C PHE A 108 -10.07 7.45 2.72
N LEU A 109 -10.24 8.72 2.36
CA LEU A 109 -11.44 9.23 1.70
C LEU A 109 -11.29 9.11 0.19
N TRP A 110 -12.32 8.70 -0.54
CA TRP A 110 -12.32 8.74 -2.00
C TRP A 110 -13.74 8.93 -2.53
N PHE A 111 -13.87 9.51 -3.72
CA PHE A 111 -15.17 9.64 -4.39
C PHE A 111 -15.78 8.25 -4.63
N ARG A 112 -17.11 8.14 -4.49
CA ARG A 112 -17.81 6.91 -4.84
C ARG A 112 -17.57 6.61 -6.32
N ILE A 113 -17.24 5.35 -6.61
CA ILE A 113 -16.99 4.89 -7.96
C ILE A 113 -18.08 3.90 -8.33
N GLU A 114 -18.74 4.16 -9.46
CA GLU A 114 -19.70 3.23 -10.05
C GLU A 114 -19.23 2.84 -11.45
N LYS A 115 -19.33 1.54 -11.74
CA LYS A 115 -19.14 1.00 -13.08
C LYS A 115 -20.52 0.92 -13.73
N ASN A 116 -20.69 1.63 -14.84
CA ASN A 116 -21.89 1.50 -15.66
C ASN A 116 -21.87 0.16 -16.42
N ALA A 117 -23.01 -0.20 -17.01
CA ALA A 117 -23.15 -1.39 -17.87
C ALA A 117 -22.13 -1.42 -19.03
N ASP A 118 -21.62 -0.26 -19.47
CA ASP A 118 -20.61 -0.11 -20.52
C ASP A 118 -19.16 -0.19 -20.00
N GLU A 119 -18.92 -0.69 -18.78
CA GLU A 119 -17.63 -0.76 -18.09
C GLU A 119 -16.90 0.58 -17.85
N LYS A 120 -17.53 1.70 -18.24
CA LYS A 120 -17.02 3.04 -17.96
C LYS A 120 -17.15 3.35 -16.48
N THR A 121 -16.05 3.82 -15.91
CA THR A 121 -15.94 4.22 -14.50
C THR A 121 -16.39 5.67 -14.34
N HIS A 122 -17.41 5.90 -13.52
CA HIS A 122 -17.90 7.24 -13.20
C HIS A 122 -17.62 7.57 -11.73
N LEU A 123 -17.14 8.79 -11.48
CA LEU A 123 -17.00 9.33 -10.13
C LEU A 123 -18.29 10.05 -9.77
N LEU A 124 -18.88 9.68 -8.64
CA LEU A 124 -19.99 10.40 -8.05
C LEU A 124 -19.48 11.44 -7.03
N ASN A 125 -20.27 12.48 -6.78
CA ASN A 125 -19.92 13.54 -5.83
C ASN A 125 -19.98 13.09 -4.35
N ASP A 126 -20.44 11.87 -4.09
CA ASP A 126 -20.47 11.30 -2.74
C ASP A 126 -19.07 10.83 -2.33
N ILE A 127 -18.58 11.26 -1.17
CA ILE A 127 -17.31 10.81 -0.62
C ILE A 127 -17.55 9.62 0.30
N LEU A 128 -16.81 8.53 0.08
CA LEU A 128 -16.84 7.32 0.90
C LEU A 128 -15.49 7.09 1.57
N ILE A 129 -15.50 6.30 2.64
CA ILE A 129 -14.30 5.88 3.36
C ILE A 129 -13.93 4.48 2.89
N TYR A 130 -12.72 4.34 2.39
CA TYR A 130 -12.10 3.06 2.05
C TYR A 130 -11.01 2.73 3.05
N ARG A 131 -10.65 1.46 3.15
CA ARG A 131 -9.49 0.98 3.91
C ARG A 131 -8.76 -0.10 3.14
N PHE A 132 -7.47 -0.29 3.39
CA PHE A 132 -6.73 -1.37 2.75
C PHE A 132 -7.04 -2.72 3.40
N SER A 133 -7.26 -3.74 2.57
CA SER A 133 -7.32 -5.15 2.98
C SER A 133 -5.99 -5.88 2.75
N ARG A 134 -5.14 -5.31 1.91
CA ARG A 134 -3.77 -5.79 1.59
C ARG A 134 -2.73 -4.76 2.01
N LEU A 135 -1.51 -5.18 2.32
CA LEU A 135 -0.47 -4.29 2.79
C LEU A 135 -0.20 -3.17 1.76
N PRO A 136 -0.47 -1.88 2.10
CA PRO A 136 -0.22 -0.79 1.18
C PRO A 136 1.28 -0.55 1.00
N PHE A 137 1.62 0.03 -0.14
CA PHE A 137 2.97 0.53 -0.38
C PHE A 137 3.20 1.82 0.41
N GLY A 138 4.40 1.99 0.95
CA GLY A 138 4.82 3.23 1.60
C GLY A 138 4.85 3.19 3.13
N LEU A 139 4.26 2.16 3.78
CA LEU A 139 4.44 2.00 5.23
C LEU A 139 5.88 1.63 5.55
N SER A 140 6.43 2.23 6.59
CA SER A 140 7.80 1.99 7.04
C SER A 140 8.07 0.54 7.45
N LEU A 141 7.05 -0.20 7.92
CA LEU A 141 7.14 -1.62 8.26
C LEU A 141 6.99 -2.57 7.06
N SER A 142 6.56 -2.08 5.88
CA SER A 142 6.27 -2.94 4.74
C SER A 142 7.46 -3.79 4.27
N PRO A 143 8.70 -3.27 4.19
CA PRO A 143 9.87 -4.05 3.81
C PRO A 143 10.16 -5.20 4.78
N PHE A 144 10.00 -4.96 6.08
CA PHE A 144 10.18 -5.98 7.11
C PHE A 144 9.14 -7.08 6.98
N LEU A 145 7.84 -6.74 6.92
CA LEU A 145 6.76 -7.73 6.81
C LEU A 145 6.92 -8.62 5.58
N LEU A 146 7.33 -8.05 4.44
CA LEU A 146 7.58 -8.83 3.23
C LEU A 146 8.75 -9.79 3.42
N SER A 147 9.88 -9.31 3.94
CA SER A 147 11.07 -10.13 4.14
C SER A 147 10.82 -11.26 5.15
N ALA A 148 10.12 -10.97 6.24
CA ALA A 148 9.72 -11.95 7.25
C ALA A 148 8.79 -13.02 6.65
N SER A 149 7.82 -12.61 5.82
CA SER A 149 6.88 -13.56 5.17
C SER A 149 7.58 -14.49 4.18
N LEU A 150 8.63 -14.03 3.49
CA LEU A 150 9.40 -14.84 2.56
C LEU A 150 10.37 -15.81 3.25
N SER A 151 10.82 -15.46 4.45
CA SER A 151 11.81 -16.24 5.23
C SER A 151 11.17 -17.34 6.10
N GLN A 152 9.85 -17.40 6.20
CA GLN A 152 9.11 -18.35 7.04
C GLN A 152 8.76 -19.69 6.35
N ASN A 153 9.40 -20.02 5.23
CA ASN A 153 9.25 -21.32 4.56
C ASN A 153 10.45 -22.24 4.81
#